data_AF-A0A1M5Y7D5-F1
#
_entry.id   AF-A0A1M5Y7D5-F1
#
_cell.length_a   1.000
_cell.length_b   1.000
_cell.length_c   1.000
_cell.angle_alpha   90.00
_cell.angle_beta   90.00
_cell.angle_gamma   90.00
#
_symmetry.space_group_name_H-M   'P 1'
#
loop_
_entity.id
_entity.type
_entity.pdbx_description
1 polymer ?
#
loop_
_entity_poly.entity_id
_entity_poly.type
_entity_poly.pdbx_seq_one_letter_code
_entity_poly.pdbx_strand_id
1 'polypeptide(L)'
;MLDIMRAYVPIAFKVVMIVMSLLCWGRAQAQLFESLYTDSEIFLDAIQKEKISPPVGVEIHGITVPHHLVAADLIARGFWVASGNEYDRIIVLSPDHFRGGHRLLATTARSFNTVLGQINTDVSAAELLLKSELVESSDLFEREHGIAAILPFIRYFFRDTPVLAVTISTSSSEAEWRAAVEALSKVVTKRTLIVQSTDFSHYLPAHVAASRDQETLNVIAEGDPARISELHQSNHLDSKAAQFAQMSLQRSLFDSYPTVIANRNQAEYGSRITATTSYFVEVYTRNDSPAFLPAYDDQQVFYFGGDVFPGRWLTRPLEKSENRSKLIEMVQSLTGGRPLIVNLEGALLPEGLSISKPDLHAIDRAIAAPILRGLNVVVAGLANNHSFDFGPNGLKETTSELRRLGIQSAQHMSVVDLGAFRMVAINFIRGRTVAGYPFAGINDIQQLCRRPTSPPLIAFVHWGEEYTSGLPSDLMRISEALHDCGVSLIIGAHSHQASAHPVSVHAGQIQVVFSLGNLLFDQRSSLTSGAILELRIFKQRTMATRMRRVLNFFNELDPSGSIAAQ
;
A
#
# COMPACT_ATOMS: atom_id res chain seq x y z
N MET A 1 72.90 -15.37 25.10
CA MET A 1 72.42 -14.48 24.01
C MET A 1 70.97 -14.78 23.60
N LEU A 2 70.48 -16.03 23.72
CA LEU A 2 69.06 -16.37 23.46
C LEU A 2 68.07 -15.94 24.57
N ASP A 3 68.50 -15.76 25.82
CA ASP A 3 67.58 -15.38 26.91
C ASP A 3 67.20 -13.90 26.94
N ILE A 4 68.00 -13.03 26.30
CA ILE A 4 67.67 -11.60 26.19
C ILE A 4 66.61 -11.39 25.09
N MET A 5 66.56 -12.20 24.04
CA MET A 5 65.54 -12.05 22.98
C MET A 5 64.13 -12.50 23.41
N ARG A 6 63.99 -13.36 24.43
CA ARG A 6 62.66 -13.82 24.90
C ARG A 6 61.92 -12.80 25.79
N ALA A 7 62.63 -11.84 26.39
CA ALA A 7 62.02 -10.84 27.25
C ALA A 7 61.50 -9.59 26.49
N TYR A 8 62.07 -9.27 25.33
CA TYR A 8 61.74 -8.04 24.58
C TYR A 8 60.64 -8.22 23.52
N VAL A 9 60.42 -9.43 23.01
CA VAL A 9 59.37 -9.72 22.01
C VAL A 9 57.94 -9.47 22.55
N PRO A 10 57.57 -9.83 23.80
CA PRO A 10 56.23 -9.56 24.31
C PRO A 10 55.96 -8.06 24.57
N ILE A 11 57.01 -7.31 24.91
CA ILE A 11 56.92 -5.87 25.22
C ILE A 11 56.80 -5.08 23.92
N ALA A 12 57.61 -5.40 22.91
CA ALA A 12 57.51 -4.78 21.59
C ALA A 12 56.15 -5.08 20.93
N PHE A 13 55.62 -6.30 21.07
CA PHE A 13 54.30 -6.66 20.53
C PHE A 13 53.16 -5.94 21.27
N LYS A 14 53.24 -5.80 22.60
CA LYS A 14 52.26 -5.02 23.37
C LYS A 14 52.34 -3.52 23.06
N VAL A 15 53.52 -2.95 22.87
CA VAL A 15 53.69 -1.54 22.49
C VAL A 15 53.19 -1.30 21.06
N VAL A 16 53.44 -2.21 20.11
CA VAL A 16 52.88 -2.11 18.75
C VAL A 16 51.36 -2.25 18.76
N MET A 17 50.79 -3.13 19.59
CA MET A 17 49.32 -3.24 19.75
C MET A 17 48.71 -2.02 20.44
N ILE A 18 49.39 -1.42 21.42
CA ILE A 18 48.94 -0.18 22.09
C ILE A 18 49.07 1.02 21.15
N VAL A 19 50.15 1.11 20.37
CA VAL A 19 50.36 2.17 19.38
C VAL A 19 49.41 1.98 18.19
N MET A 20 49.15 0.76 17.71
CA MET A 20 48.11 0.50 16.70
C MET A 20 46.70 0.73 17.23
N SER A 21 46.40 0.38 18.49
CA SER A 21 45.09 0.70 19.09
C SER A 21 44.94 2.19 19.35
N LEU A 22 45.99 2.93 19.73
CA LEU A 22 45.99 4.40 19.85
C LEU A 22 45.98 5.10 18.49
N LEU A 23 46.60 4.53 17.44
CA LEU A 23 46.52 5.02 16.07
C LEU A 23 45.16 4.69 15.43
N CYS A 24 44.56 3.55 15.75
CA CYS A 24 43.18 3.22 15.39
C CYS A 24 42.18 4.07 16.19
N TRP A 25 42.43 4.36 17.46
CA TRP A 25 41.59 5.24 18.30
C TRP A 25 41.72 6.70 17.86
N GLY A 26 42.92 7.15 17.51
CA GLY A 26 43.21 8.48 16.99
C GLY A 26 42.73 8.70 15.55
N ARG A 27 42.58 7.63 14.74
CA ARG A 27 41.88 7.66 13.45
C ARG A 27 40.37 7.46 13.58
N ALA A 28 39.90 6.80 14.64
CA ALA A 28 38.48 6.57 14.94
C ALA A 28 37.80 7.72 15.66
N GLN A 29 38.51 8.81 15.97
CA GLN A 29 37.87 10.11 16.15
C GLN A 29 37.51 10.69 14.76
N ALA A 30 36.80 9.89 13.96
CA ALA A 30 36.07 10.38 12.82
C ALA A 30 35.11 11.43 13.39
N GLN A 31 35.33 12.69 13.03
CA GLN A 31 34.60 13.84 13.55
C GLN A 31 33.09 13.50 13.49
N LEU A 32 32.44 13.41 14.65
CA LEU A 32 31.01 13.08 14.69
C LEU A 32 30.23 14.23 14.03
N PHE A 33 29.10 13.93 13.39
CA PHE A 33 28.10 14.96 13.15
C PHE A 33 27.37 15.20 14.46
N GLU A 34 27.39 16.44 14.95
CA GLU A 34 26.66 16.79 16.17
C GLU A 34 25.14 16.79 15.91
N SER A 35 24.37 16.59 16.98
CA SER A 35 22.92 16.58 16.85
C SER A 35 22.38 17.98 16.51
N LEU A 36 21.48 18.05 15.53
CA LEU A 36 20.73 19.27 15.21
C LEU A 36 19.65 19.60 16.26
N TYR A 37 19.37 18.67 17.17
CA TYR A 37 18.36 18.80 18.21
C TYR A 37 19.04 18.70 19.57
N THR A 38 18.47 19.33 20.58
CA THR A 38 18.96 19.30 21.97
C THR A 38 17.94 18.73 22.95
N ASP A 39 16.67 18.71 22.55
CA ASP A 39 15.55 18.21 23.35
C ASP A 39 15.10 16.83 22.85
N SER A 40 14.98 15.87 23.77
CA SER A 40 14.53 14.51 23.50
C SER A 40 13.01 14.34 23.66
N GLU A 41 12.32 15.26 24.34
CA GLU A 41 10.90 15.12 24.69
C GLU A 41 10.03 14.97 23.44
N ILE A 42 10.23 15.80 22.41
CA ILE A 42 9.47 15.72 21.15
C ILE A 42 9.53 14.33 20.48
N PHE A 43 10.66 13.63 20.61
CA PHE A 43 10.85 12.30 20.04
C PHE A 43 10.20 11.23 20.90
N LEU A 44 10.43 11.28 22.22
CA LEU A 44 9.90 10.31 23.17
C LEU A 44 8.37 10.38 23.29
N ASP A 45 7.80 11.60 23.26
CA ASP A 45 6.36 11.82 23.25
C ASP A 45 5.71 11.28 21.99
N ALA A 46 6.30 11.53 20.82
CA ALA A 46 5.82 10.99 19.54
C ALA A 46 5.84 9.46 19.54
N ILE A 47 6.93 8.85 20.02
CA ILE A 47 7.07 7.39 20.16
C ILE A 47 6.00 6.84 21.08
N GLN A 48 5.77 7.48 22.23
CA GLN A 48 4.79 7.01 23.20
C GLN A 48 3.35 7.17 22.70
N LYS A 49 3.05 8.24 21.96
CA LYS A 49 1.72 8.53 21.40
C LYS A 49 1.26 7.49 20.38
N GLU A 50 2.19 6.97 19.56
CA GLU A 50 1.87 6.03 18.47
C GLU A 50 2.24 4.58 18.81
N LYS A 51 2.38 4.29 20.11
CA LYS A 51 2.74 2.97 20.62
C LYS A 51 1.71 1.90 20.23
N ILE A 52 2.17 0.88 19.52
CA ILE A 52 1.38 -0.30 19.13
C ILE A 52 2.16 -1.59 19.39
N SER A 53 1.46 -2.73 19.29
CA SER A 53 2.13 -4.00 19.06
C SER A 53 2.57 -4.07 17.58
N PRO A 54 3.86 -4.22 17.28
CA PRO A 54 4.32 -4.32 15.90
C PRO A 54 3.74 -5.56 15.22
N PRO A 55 3.53 -5.53 13.90
CA PRO A 55 2.98 -6.66 13.16
C PRO A 55 3.99 -7.81 13.13
N VAL A 56 3.66 -8.92 13.79
CA VAL A 56 4.52 -10.11 13.87
C VAL A 56 4.39 -10.96 12.60
N GLY A 57 5.51 -11.46 12.09
CA GLY A 57 5.54 -12.33 10.90
C GLY A 57 5.37 -11.59 9.57
N VAL A 58 5.52 -10.26 9.58
CA VAL A 58 5.40 -9.41 8.40
C VAL A 58 6.77 -8.89 8.02
N GLU A 59 7.32 -9.41 6.92
CA GLU A 59 8.57 -8.90 6.38
C GLU A 59 8.38 -7.48 5.83
N ILE A 60 9.06 -6.53 6.48
CA ILE A 60 9.05 -5.10 6.14
C ILE A 60 10.45 -4.76 5.65
N HIS A 61 10.56 -4.40 4.37
CA HIS A 61 11.82 -4.09 3.72
C HIS A 61 12.08 -2.58 3.61
N GLY A 62 11.05 -1.77 3.86
CA GLY A 62 11.20 -0.32 3.89
C GLY A 62 10.00 0.42 4.43
N ILE A 63 10.26 1.66 4.81
CA ILE A 63 9.27 2.63 5.22
C ILE A 63 9.55 3.98 4.57
N THR A 64 8.49 4.74 4.31
CA THR A 64 8.59 6.16 4.00
C THR A 64 7.97 6.93 5.15
N VAL A 65 8.68 7.91 5.69
CA VAL A 65 8.24 8.74 6.83
C VAL A 65 8.52 10.21 6.55
N PRO A 66 7.75 11.13 7.15
CA PRO A 66 8.03 12.55 7.04
C PRO A 66 9.31 12.94 7.81
N HIS A 67 9.80 14.16 7.58
CA HIS A 67 10.91 14.72 8.36
C HIS A 67 10.59 16.05 9.05
N HIS A 68 9.42 16.65 8.81
CA HIS A 68 8.96 17.75 9.66
C HIS A 68 8.53 17.23 11.04
N LEU A 69 9.21 17.67 12.10
CA LEU A 69 8.89 17.26 13.48
C LEU A 69 7.51 17.71 13.97
N VAL A 70 6.81 18.60 13.25
CA VAL A 70 5.38 18.86 13.50
C VAL A 70 4.55 17.57 13.36
N ALA A 71 4.98 16.64 12.50
CA ALA A 71 4.39 15.33 12.30
C ALA A 71 5.26 14.20 12.89
N ALA A 72 6.00 14.48 13.98
CA ALA A 72 6.87 13.50 14.64
C ALA A 72 6.16 12.19 15.01
N ASP A 73 4.86 12.25 15.30
CA ASP A 73 4.04 11.07 15.57
C ASP A 73 3.93 10.15 14.34
N LEU A 74 3.79 10.70 13.13
CA LEU A 74 3.82 9.89 11.92
C LEU A 74 5.19 9.26 11.64
N ILE A 75 6.28 9.91 12.05
CA ILE A 75 7.62 9.32 12.02
C ILE A 75 7.66 8.10 12.94
N ALA A 76 7.24 8.27 14.20
CA ALA A 76 7.15 7.19 15.17
C ALA A 76 6.28 6.03 14.67
N ARG A 77 5.16 6.32 14.01
CA ARG A 77 4.24 5.32 13.43
C ARG A 77 4.96 4.38 12.45
N GLY A 78 5.75 4.94 11.53
CA GLY A 78 6.53 4.14 10.57
C GLY A 78 7.54 3.25 11.27
N PHE A 79 8.27 3.78 12.25
CA PHE A 79 9.27 3.03 13.00
C PHE A 79 8.67 1.95 13.92
N TRP A 80 7.52 2.20 14.54
CA TRP A 80 6.80 1.17 15.30
C TRP A 80 6.45 -0.03 14.44
N VAL A 81 5.95 0.20 13.22
CA VAL A 81 5.62 -0.89 12.29
C VAL A 81 6.88 -1.65 11.89
N ALA A 82 7.97 -0.96 11.53
CA ALA A 82 9.24 -1.59 11.19
C ALA A 82 9.89 -2.36 12.36
N SER A 83 9.62 -1.96 13.61
CA SER A 83 10.22 -2.58 14.81
C SER A 83 9.83 -4.04 15.06
N GLY A 84 8.89 -4.60 14.28
CA GLY A 84 8.56 -6.02 14.30
C GLY A 84 9.64 -6.93 13.70
N ASN A 85 10.67 -6.35 13.07
CA ASN A 85 11.74 -7.06 12.38
C ASN A 85 13.12 -6.67 12.92
N GLU A 86 14.12 -7.48 12.57
CA GLU A 86 15.54 -7.22 12.84
C GLU A 86 16.28 -6.89 11.54
N TYR A 87 17.18 -5.90 11.61
CA TYR A 87 17.91 -5.39 10.46
C TYR A 87 19.42 -5.38 10.72
N ASP A 88 20.21 -5.74 9.71
CA ASP A 88 21.68 -5.63 9.76
C ASP A 88 22.19 -4.28 9.26
N ARG A 89 21.35 -3.52 8.55
CA ARG A 89 21.64 -2.19 8.03
C ARG A 89 20.37 -1.38 7.89
N ILE A 90 20.46 -0.07 8.15
CA ILE A 90 19.43 0.90 7.78
C ILE A 90 20.01 1.84 6.73
N ILE A 91 19.41 1.91 5.56
CA ILE A 91 19.74 2.92 4.55
C ILE A 91 18.72 4.04 4.68
N VAL A 92 19.17 5.27 4.88
CA VAL A 92 18.31 6.45 4.91
C VAL A 92 18.46 7.22 3.62
N LEU A 93 17.37 7.37 2.87
CA LEU A 93 17.29 8.15 1.64
C LEU A 93 16.59 9.49 1.93
N SER A 94 17.28 10.61 1.69
CA SER A 94 16.72 11.96 1.87
C SER A 94 16.91 12.80 0.60
N PRO A 95 16.03 13.78 0.32
CA PRO A 95 16.39 14.87 -0.59
C PRO A 95 17.66 15.56 -0.11
N ASP A 96 18.50 16.04 -1.04
CA ASP A 96 19.48 17.09 -0.75
C ASP A 96 18.76 18.45 -0.74
N HIS A 97 18.27 18.88 0.43
CA HIS A 97 17.43 20.07 0.56
C HIS A 97 18.19 21.36 0.30
N PHE A 98 19.46 21.38 0.71
CA PHE A 98 20.30 22.57 0.65
C PHE A 98 21.15 22.61 -0.62
N ARG A 99 21.05 21.59 -1.49
CA ARG A 99 21.91 21.40 -2.67
C ARG A 99 23.38 21.47 -2.27
N GLY A 100 23.69 20.84 -1.14
CA GLY A 100 25.02 20.81 -0.56
C GLY A 100 25.95 19.82 -1.25
N GLY A 101 25.39 18.87 -2.00
CA GLY A 101 26.14 17.94 -2.83
C GLY A 101 26.52 18.53 -4.20
N HIS A 102 27.66 18.10 -4.72
CA HIS A 102 28.15 18.35 -6.08
C HIS A 102 27.94 17.15 -7.00
N ARG A 103 27.58 15.97 -6.46
CA ARG A 103 27.26 14.77 -7.22
C ARG A 103 25.80 14.36 -7.06
N LEU A 104 25.39 13.33 -7.81
CA LEU A 104 24.04 12.80 -7.77
C LEU A 104 23.66 12.27 -6.37
N LEU A 105 24.60 11.56 -5.74
CA LEU A 105 24.47 11.01 -4.40
C LEU A 105 25.55 11.58 -3.50
N ALA A 106 25.21 11.88 -2.26
CA ALA A 106 26.19 12.10 -1.21
C ALA A 106 26.00 11.11 -0.08
N THR A 107 27.11 10.67 0.50
CA THR A 107 27.15 9.80 1.66
C THR A 107 28.28 10.21 2.59
N THR A 108 28.50 9.48 3.67
CA THR A 108 29.54 9.79 4.65
C THR A 108 30.00 8.54 5.38
N ALA A 109 31.24 8.54 5.85
CA ALA A 109 31.78 7.54 6.78
C ALA A 109 31.75 8.03 8.25
N ARG A 110 31.43 9.31 8.49
CA ARG A 110 31.31 9.90 9.83
C ARG A 110 30.05 9.36 10.52
N SER A 111 30.15 9.10 11.82
CA SER A 111 29.00 8.69 12.65
C SER A 111 28.23 9.91 13.19
N PHE A 112 27.03 9.67 13.73
CA PHE A 112 26.11 10.74 14.12
C PHE A 112 25.85 10.74 15.63
N ASN A 113 25.88 11.91 16.25
CA ASN A 113 25.27 12.13 17.56
C ASN A 113 23.78 12.47 17.39
N THR A 114 22.97 11.92 18.29
CA THR A 114 21.56 12.29 18.42
C THR A 114 21.26 12.63 19.88
N VAL A 115 20.13 13.30 20.13
CA VAL A 115 19.60 13.53 21.48
C VAL A 115 19.32 12.24 22.27
N LEU A 116 19.21 11.08 21.60
CA LEU A 116 19.01 9.76 22.23
C LEU A 116 20.28 8.89 22.23
N GLY A 117 21.41 9.44 21.82
CA GLY A 117 22.71 8.77 21.78
C GLY A 117 23.28 8.60 20.37
N GLN A 118 24.51 8.10 20.31
CA GLN A 118 25.26 7.95 19.06
C GLN A 118 24.70 6.84 18.17
N ILE A 119 24.76 7.06 16.85
CA ILE A 119 24.49 6.08 15.80
C ILE A 119 25.77 5.87 14.98
N ASN A 120 26.13 4.60 14.80
CA ASN A 120 27.28 4.23 13.99
C ASN A 120 26.89 4.21 12.51
N THR A 121 27.79 4.74 11.68
CA THR A 121 27.67 4.65 10.24
C THR A 121 28.15 3.28 9.73
N ASP A 122 27.49 2.72 8.73
CA ASP A 122 27.98 1.55 8.02
C ASP A 122 29.13 1.94 7.07
N VAL A 123 30.33 2.04 7.63
CA VAL A 123 31.54 2.47 6.91
C VAL A 123 31.82 1.58 5.70
N SER A 124 31.65 0.27 5.83
CA SER A 124 31.87 -0.66 4.72
C SER A 124 30.92 -0.40 3.55
N ALA A 125 29.65 -0.09 3.84
CA ALA A 125 28.67 0.29 2.82
C ALA A 125 29.01 1.64 2.18
N ALA A 126 29.35 2.63 3.00
CA ALA A 126 29.71 3.96 2.53
C ALA A 126 30.93 3.90 1.59
N GLU A 127 31.99 3.20 1.98
CA GLU A 127 33.18 3.00 1.16
C GLU A 127 32.89 2.22 -0.14
N LEU A 128 31.96 1.25 -0.10
CA LEU A 128 31.54 0.55 -1.31
C LEU A 128 30.77 1.48 -2.26
N LEU A 129 29.87 2.31 -1.73
CA LEU A 129 29.06 3.24 -2.50
C LEU A 129 29.94 4.35 -3.13
N LEU A 130 30.94 4.83 -2.39
CA LEU A 130 31.92 5.84 -2.83
C LEU A 130 32.82 5.40 -4.00
N LYS A 131 32.83 4.11 -4.36
CA LYS A 131 33.51 3.63 -5.58
C LYS A 131 32.81 4.07 -6.86
N SER A 132 31.54 4.46 -6.77
CA SER A 132 30.79 5.01 -7.90
C SER A 132 31.16 6.47 -8.16
N GLU A 133 31.37 6.84 -9.41
CA GLU A 133 31.60 8.24 -9.82
C GLU A 133 30.37 9.14 -9.57
N LEU A 134 29.20 8.55 -9.33
CA LEU A 134 27.95 9.25 -9.01
C LEU A 134 27.88 9.72 -7.55
N VAL A 135 28.78 9.22 -6.70
CA VAL A 135 28.70 9.36 -5.24
C VAL A 135 29.89 10.17 -4.74
N GLU A 136 29.67 11.06 -3.78
CA GLU A 136 30.74 11.73 -3.04
C GLU A 136 30.59 11.56 -1.53
N SER A 137 31.69 11.76 -0.81
CA SER A 137 31.65 11.94 0.64
C SER A 137 31.37 13.42 0.91
N SER A 138 30.42 13.72 1.79
CA SER A 138 30.02 15.10 2.07
C SER A 138 29.82 15.37 3.56
N ASP A 139 30.06 16.62 3.95
CA ASP A 139 29.73 17.16 5.27
C ASP A 139 28.36 17.86 5.30
N LEU A 140 27.58 17.80 4.20
CA LEU A 140 26.22 18.37 4.14
C LEU A 140 25.31 17.86 5.27
N PHE A 141 25.62 16.68 5.79
CA PHE A 141 24.89 16.06 6.90
C PHE A 141 25.00 16.85 8.22
N GLU A 142 25.91 17.82 8.33
CA GLU A 142 25.92 18.80 9.43
C GLU A 142 24.67 19.68 9.47
N ARG A 143 23.94 19.79 8.35
CA ARG A 143 22.76 20.66 8.22
C ARG A 143 21.55 19.95 7.63
N GLU A 144 21.71 18.74 7.09
CA GLU A 144 20.63 18.02 6.42
C GLU A 144 19.57 17.51 7.40
N HIS A 145 18.54 18.32 7.59
CA HIS A 145 17.44 18.05 8.49
C HIS A 145 16.62 16.80 8.10
N GLY A 146 16.53 16.46 6.82
CA GLY A 146 15.82 15.25 6.36
C GLY A 146 16.44 13.96 6.91
N ILE A 147 17.76 13.95 7.12
CA ILE A 147 18.44 12.85 7.82
C ILE A 147 18.31 13.05 9.34
N ALA A 148 18.70 14.21 9.85
CA ALA A 148 18.83 14.43 11.28
C ALA A 148 17.51 14.23 12.06
N ALA A 149 16.36 14.59 11.47
CA ALA A 149 15.05 14.51 12.10
C ALA A 149 14.63 13.07 12.45
N ILE A 150 15.09 12.07 11.68
CA ILE A 150 14.67 10.69 11.88
C ILE A 150 15.69 9.84 12.66
N LEU A 151 16.93 10.32 12.80
CA LEU A 151 17.99 9.59 13.50
C LEU A 151 17.62 9.25 14.95
N PRO A 152 17.04 10.13 15.79
CA PRO A 152 16.62 9.75 17.14
C PRO A 152 15.65 8.56 17.18
N PHE A 153 14.73 8.46 16.23
CA PHE A 153 13.83 7.31 16.13
C PHE A 153 14.60 6.04 15.79
N ILE A 154 15.51 6.08 14.80
CA ILE A 154 16.41 4.95 14.51
C ILE A 154 17.18 4.52 15.75
N ARG A 155 17.77 5.48 16.49
CA ARG A 155 18.50 5.20 17.72
C ARG A 155 17.65 4.49 18.77
N TYR A 156 16.39 4.89 18.91
CA TYR A 156 15.46 4.31 19.88
C TYR A 156 15.07 2.87 19.51
N PHE A 157 14.64 2.64 18.26
CA PHE A 157 14.09 1.37 17.80
C PHE A 157 15.16 0.34 17.42
N PHE A 158 16.29 0.78 16.86
CA PHE A 158 17.32 -0.07 16.26
C PHE A 158 18.70 0.27 16.81
N ARG A 159 18.87 0.04 18.12
CA ARG A 159 19.99 0.58 18.91
C ARG A 159 21.38 0.29 18.37
N ASP A 160 21.58 -0.89 17.79
CA ASP A 160 22.89 -1.40 17.37
C ASP A 160 23.01 -1.54 15.84
N THR A 161 21.96 -1.18 15.09
CA THR A 161 21.96 -1.30 13.63
C THR A 161 22.67 -0.11 13.01
N PRO A 162 23.73 -0.32 12.20
CA PRO A 162 24.44 0.78 11.56
C PRO A 162 23.62 1.44 10.46
N VAL A 163 23.84 2.74 10.26
CA VAL A 163 23.12 3.57 9.29
C VAL A 163 24.01 3.94 8.11
N LEU A 164 23.48 3.83 6.89
CA LEU A 164 24.05 4.45 5.70
C LEU A 164 23.16 5.63 5.31
N ALA A 165 23.60 6.85 5.62
CA ALA A 165 22.92 8.07 5.20
C ALA A 165 23.26 8.39 3.74
N VAL A 166 22.22 8.64 2.94
CA VAL A 166 22.35 9.01 1.53
C VAL A 166 21.40 10.15 1.21
N THR A 167 21.93 11.24 0.66
CA THR A 167 21.11 12.25 -0.01
C THR A 167 21.12 12.05 -1.52
N ILE A 168 20.02 12.40 -2.16
CA ILE A 168 19.85 12.33 -3.61
C ILE A 168 19.53 13.73 -4.14
N SER A 169 20.24 14.14 -5.20
CA SER A 169 20.03 15.44 -5.83
C SER A 169 18.58 15.63 -6.27
N THR A 170 17.98 16.76 -5.87
CA THR A 170 16.60 17.14 -6.22
C THR A 170 16.44 17.65 -7.64
N SER A 171 17.54 17.90 -8.36
CA SER A 171 17.54 18.40 -9.75
C SER A 171 17.98 17.33 -10.76
N SER A 172 17.88 16.05 -10.40
CA SER A 172 18.31 14.92 -11.22
C SER A 172 17.23 14.45 -12.19
N SER A 173 17.66 13.88 -13.31
CA SER A 173 16.85 13.27 -14.36
C SER A 173 16.49 11.80 -14.04
N GLU A 174 15.47 11.26 -14.69
CA GLU A 174 15.07 9.86 -14.51
C GLU A 174 16.20 8.86 -14.87
N ALA A 175 17.03 9.18 -15.86
CA ALA A 175 18.20 8.37 -16.20
C ALA A 175 19.20 8.32 -15.03
N GLU A 176 19.40 9.44 -14.35
CA GLU A 176 20.23 9.51 -13.15
C GLU A 176 19.56 8.76 -11.98
N TRP A 177 18.24 8.82 -11.81
CA TRP A 177 17.56 8.04 -10.77
C TRP A 177 17.78 6.53 -10.93
N ARG A 178 17.73 6.03 -12.18
CA ARG A 178 18.05 4.63 -12.50
C ARG A 178 19.50 4.28 -12.15
N ALA A 179 20.43 5.18 -12.45
CA ALA A 179 21.84 5.02 -12.09
C ALA A 179 22.07 5.03 -10.56
N ALA A 180 21.33 5.87 -9.82
CA ALA A 180 21.32 5.88 -8.36
C ALA A 180 20.80 4.55 -7.79
N VAL A 181 19.71 4.00 -8.33
CA VAL A 181 19.19 2.67 -7.94
C VAL A 181 20.23 1.57 -8.17
N GLU A 182 20.92 1.59 -9.30
CA GLU A 182 21.98 0.62 -9.58
C GLU A 182 23.12 0.71 -8.55
N ALA A 183 23.55 1.94 -8.20
CA ALA A 183 24.57 2.16 -7.17
C ALA A 183 24.10 1.69 -5.78
N LEU A 184 22.88 2.04 -5.39
CA LEU A 184 22.29 1.68 -4.10
C LEU A 184 22.06 0.17 -3.95
N SER A 185 21.66 -0.52 -5.02
CA SER A 185 21.39 -1.97 -4.95
C SER A 185 22.63 -2.79 -4.52
N LYS A 186 23.84 -2.29 -4.80
CA LYS A 186 25.11 -2.94 -4.42
C LYS A 186 25.36 -2.96 -2.91
N VAL A 187 24.68 -2.10 -2.15
CA VAL A 187 24.78 -2.01 -0.69
C VAL A 187 23.52 -2.49 0.03
N VAL A 188 22.54 -3.06 -0.68
CA VAL A 188 21.35 -3.64 -0.06
C VAL A 188 21.57 -5.11 0.26
N THR A 189 21.23 -5.52 1.49
CA THR A 189 21.22 -6.91 1.96
C THR A 189 19.78 -7.42 2.09
N LYS A 190 19.61 -8.73 2.34
CA LYS A 190 18.29 -9.30 2.64
C LYS A 190 17.63 -8.75 3.92
N ARG A 191 18.41 -8.19 4.85
CA ARG A 191 17.92 -7.62 6.12
C ARG A 191 18.25 -6.13 6.23
N THR A 192 18.28 -5.43 5.09
CA THR A 192 18.37 -3.98 5.06
C THR A 192 16.97 -3.39 5.21
N LEU A 193 16.79 -2.44 6.12
CA LEU A 193 15.63 -1.54 6.12
C LEU A 193 15.97 -0.31 5.28
N ILE A 194 15.17 -0.03 4.25
CA ILE A 194 15.30 1.21 3.49
C ILE A 194 14.27 2.22 4.00
N VAL A 195 14.76 3.29 4.62
CA VAL A 195 13.96 4.39 5.17
C VAL A 195 14.05 5.57 4.22
N GLN A 196 12.96 5.91 3.55
CA GLN A 196 12.85 7.18 2.83
C GLN A 196 12.33 8.26 3.80
N SER A 197 13.07 9.36 3.87
CA SER A 197 12.74 10.52 4.67
C SER A 197 12.32 11.66 3.75
N THR A 198 11.01 11.87 3.58
CA THR A 198 10.46 12.87 2.65
C THR A 198 9.13 13.38 3.15
N ASP A 199 8.82 14.64 2.84
CA ASP A 199 7.46 15.13 2.90
C ASP A 199 6.82 15.16 1.49
N PHE A 200 5.51 15.41 1.49
CA PHE A 200 4.65 15.41 0.31
C PHE A 200 4.25 16.84 -0.07
N SER A 201 3.13 17.01 -0.77
CA SER A 201 2.61 18.29 -1.27
C SER A 201 2.90 19.46 -0.33
N HIS A 202 3.70 20.44 -0.78
CA HIS A 202 4.18 21.52 0.07
C HIS A 202 3.91 22.92 -0.50
N TYR A 203 3.82 23.93 0.36
CA TYR A 203 3.55 25.33 0.01
C TYR A 203 2.23 25.57 -0.78
N LEU A 204 1.25 24.68 -0.62
CA LEU A 204 -0.04 24.74 -1.31
C LEU A 204 -1.20 25.07 -0.36
N PRO A 205 -2.29 25.70 -0.83
CA PRO A 205 -3.54 25.75 -0.07
C PRO A 205 -4.06 24.35 0.23
N ALA A 206 -4.69 24.14 1.39
CA ALA A 206 -5.08 22.81 1.88
C ALA A 206 -5.90 21.97 0.88
N HIS A 207 -6.85 22.58 0.16
CA HIS A 207 -7.65 21.87 -0.85
C HIS A 207 -6.83 21.45 -2.07
N VAL A 208 -5.82 22.24 -2.46
CA VAL A 208 -4.90 21.89 -3.56
C VAL A 208 -3.95 20.79 -3.09
N ALA A 209 -3.41 20.89 -1.87
CA ALA A 209 -2.59 19.84 -1.27
C ALA A 209 -3.34 18.51 -1.21
N ALA A 210 -4.60 18.50 -0.77
CA ALA A 210 -5.42 17.28 -0.75
C ALA A 210 -5.63 16.67 -2.15
N SER A 211 -5.79 17.50 -3.19
CA SER A 211 -5.88 17.02 -4.58
C SER A 211 -4.55 16.39 -5.05
N ARG A 212 -3.42 17.06 -4.78
CA ARG A 212 -2.08 16.56 -5.15
C ARG A 212 -1.69 15.32 -4.36
N ASP A 213 -2.13 15.25 -3.11
CA ASP A 213 -1.99 14.05 -2.29
C ASP A 213 -2.76 12.90 -2.91
N GLN A 214 -4.01 13.09 -3.31
CA GLN A 214 -4.79 12.04 -3.95
C GLN A 214 -4.15 11.57 -5.27
N GLU A 215 -3.64 12.50 -6.09
CA GLU A 215 -2.89 12.18 -7.32
C GLU A 215 -1.65 11.33 -7.00
N THR A 216 -0.90 11.71 -5.96
CA THR A 216 0.29 10.97 -5.51
C THR A 216 -0.05 9.58 -4.98
N LEU A 217 -1.11 9.45 -4.16
CA LEU A 217 -1.58 8.17 -3.63
C LEU A 217 -2.03 7.22 -4.76
N ASN A 218 -2.66 7.75 -5.80
CA ASN A 218 -3.08 6.98 -6.97
C ASN A 218 -1.87 6.45 -7.75
N VAL A 219 -0.84 7.28 -7.94
CA VAL A 219 0.43 6.90 -8.61
C VAL A 219 1.20 5.85 -7.80
N ILE A 220 1.32 6.03 -6.48
CA ILE A 220 1.99 5.07 -5.58
C ILE A 220 1.30 3.70 -5.63
N ALA A 221 -0.03 3.69 -5.66
CA ALA A 221 -0.83 2.46 -5.69
C ALA A 221 -0.69 1.64 -6.98
N GLU A 222 -0.20 2.22 -8.08
CA GLU A 222 0.14 1.44 -9.29
C GLU A 222 1.33 0.50 -9.04
N GLY A 223 2.19 0.81 -8.07
CA GLY A 223 3.37 0.01 -7.75
C GLY A 223 4.47 0.07 -8.83
N ASP A 224 4.37 0.97 -9.80
CA ASP A 224 5.35 1.15 -10.87
C ASP A 224 6.21 2.41 -10.64
N PRO A 225 7.51 2.28 -10.31
CA PRO A 225 8.38 3.43 -10.08
C PRO A 225 8.45 4.40 -11.25
N ALA A 226 8.27 3.93 -12.49
CA ALA A 226 8.31 4.79 -13.68
C ALA A 226 7.24 5.89 -13.64
N ARG A 227 6.11 5.66 -12.97
CA ARG A 227 5.00 6.62 -12.85
C ARG A 227 5.37 7.84 -12.00
N ILE A 228 6.41 7.76 -11.16
CA ILE A 228 6.88 8.87 -10.33
C ILE A 228 7.34 10.07 -11.18
N SER A 229 7.84 9.85 -12.40
CA SER A 229 8.33 10.93 -13.27
C SER A 229 7.23 11.93 -13.65
N GLU A 230 5.97 11.47 -13.67
CA GLU A 230 4.76 12.25 -14.00
C GLU A 230 4.37 13.24 -12.90
N LEU A 231 4.82 13.02 -11.66
CA LEU A 231 4.53 13.90 -10.55
C LEU A 231 5.28 15.24 -10.69
N HIS A 232 4.69 16.30 -10.16
CA HIS A 232 5.32 17.62 -10.10
C HIS A 232 6.04 17.80 -8.77
N GLN A 233 7.38 17.85 -8.82
CA GLN A 233 8.19 18.27 -7.69
C GLN A 233 8.19 19.81 -7.66
N SER A 234 7.69 20.46 -6.63
CA SER A 234 7.36 19.92 -5.30
C SER A 234 5.88 19.94 -4.92
N ASN A 235 4.99 20.21 -5.87
CA ASN A 235 3.56 20.22 -5.63
C ASN A 235 3.00 18.88 -5.12
N HIS A 236 3.71 17.76 -5.36
CA HIS A 236 3.30 16.41 -4.93
C HIS A 236 4.19 15.81 -3.85
N LEU A 237 5.51 16.03 -3.94
CA LEU A 237 6.52 15.46 -3.07
C LEU A 237 7.84 16.21 -3.12
N ASP A 238 8.64 16.14 -2.06
CA ASP A 238 9.94 16.83 -2.00
C ASP A 238 10.96 16.26 -2.98
N SER A 239 10.99 14.93 -3.15
CA SER A 239 11.98 14.26 -3.98
C SER A 239 11.40 13.09 -4.76
N LYS A 240 11.23 13.32 -6.08
CA LYS A 240 10.95 12.24 -7.04
C LYS A 240 12.05 11.21 -7.09
N ALA A 241 13.31 11.65 -7.00
CA ALA A 241 14.46 10.76 -7.06
C ALA A 241 14.46 9.76 -5.90
N ALA A 242 14.15 10.22 -4.67
CA ALA A 242 14.09 9.36 -3.49
C ALA A 242 12.89 8.40 -3.54
N GLN A 243 11.70 8.87 -3.95
CA GLN A 243 10.53 7.99 -4.10
C GLN A 243 10.75 6.95 -5.20
N PHE A 244 11.32 7.35 -6.33
CA PHE A 244 11.69 6.43 -7.41
C PHE A 244 12.69 5.38 -6.93
N ALA A 245 13.72 5.78 -6.19
CA ALA A 245 14.72 4.87 -5.66
C ALA A 245 14.11 3.89 -4.64
N GLN A 246 13.27 4.40 -3.72
CA GLN A 246 12.54 3.59 -2.75
C GLN A 246 11.71 2.53 -3.46
N MET A 247 10.77 2.92 -4.33
CA MET A 247 9.91 1.96 -5.01
C MET A 247 10.69 0.98 -5.90
N SER A 248 11.76 1.44 -6.57
CA SER A 248 12.58 0.59 -7.44
C SER A 248 13.35 -0.47 -6.68
N LEU A 249 14.01 -0.12 -5.58
CA LEU A 249 14.74 -1.07 -4.74
C LEU A 249 13.77 -2.09 -4.12
N GLN A 250 12.60 -1.63 -3.66
CA GLN A 250 11.57 -2.49 -3.06
C GLN A 250 11.03 -3.52 -4.04
N ARG A 251 10.69 -3.08 -5.26
CA ARG A 251 10.18 -3.95 -6.31
C ARG A 251 11.25 -4.93 -6.82
N SER A 252 12.44 -4.44 -7.13
CA SER A 252 13.47 -5.25 -7.81
C SER A 252 14.21 -6.23 -6.89
N LEU A 253 14.38 -5.90 -5.60
CA LEU A 253 15.16 -6.71 -4.66
C LEU A 253 14.28 -7.56 -3.74
N PHE A 254 13.05 -7.12 -3.45
CA PHE A 254 12.21 -7.73 -2.43
C PHE A 254 10.81 -8.14 -2.91
N ASP A 255 10.42 -7.84 -4.15
CA ASP A 255 9.03 -7.95 -4.62
C ASP A 255 8.03 -7.32 -3.64
N SER A 256 8.41 -6.16 -3.08
CA SER A 256 7.67 -5.45 -2.04
C SER A 256 7.01 -4.18 -2.57
N TYR A 257 5.80 -3.92 -2.09
CA TYR A 257 4.92 -2.85 -2.57
C TYR A 257 4.41 -2.02 -1.40
N PRO A 258 4.14 -0.72 -1.63
CA PRO A 258 3.75 0.20 -0.57
C PRO A 258 2.32 -0.04 -0.09
N THR A 259 2.11 0.10 1.22
CA THR A 259 0.81 0.41 1.83
C THR A 259 0.93 1.73 2.56
N VAL A 260 0.06 2.67 2.24
CA VAL A 260 0.00 3.95 2.95
C VAL A 260 -0.82 3.76 4.21
N ILE A 261 -0.21 3.88 5.38
CA ILE A 261 -0.87 3.70 6.70
C ILE A 261 -1.15 5.01 7.42
N ALA A 262 -0.79 6.14 6.80
CA ALA A 262 -1.18 7.47 7.24
C ALA A 262 -1.10 8.46 6.07
N ASN A 263 -2.05 9.38 5.99
CA ASN A 263 -1.91 10.65 5.27
C ASN A 263 -2.55 11.76 6.11
N ARG A 264 -1.71 12.70 6.55
CA ARG A 264 -2.15 13.90 7.27
C ARG A 264 -1.53 15.13 6.64
N ASN A 265 -2.03 16.27 7.08
CA ASN A 265 -1.55 17.56 6.63
C ASN A 265 -1.24 18.47 7.81
N GLN A 266 -0.26 19.36 7.64
CA GLN A 266 0.19 20.27 8.70
C GLN A 266 -0.94 21.08 9.33
N ALA A 267 -1.98 21.42 8.56
CA ALA A 267 -3.14 22.16 9.05
C ALA A 267 -3.89 21.41 10.18
N GLU A 268 -3.72 20.10 10.29
CA GLU A 268 -4.33 19.28 11.35
C GLU A 268 -3.61 19.40 12.69
N TYR A 269 -2.40 19.97 12.73
CA TYR A 269 -1.57 20.09 13.92
C TYR A 269 -1.74 21.43 14.68
N GLY A 270 -2.71 22.26 14.30
CA GLY A 270 -3.23 23.31 15.20
C GLY A 270 -2.97 24.77 14.80
N SER A 271 -2.60 25.07 13.56
CA SER A 271 -2.42 26.44 13.09
C SER A 271 -3.25 26.75 11.84
N ARG A 272 -3.87 27.94 11.81
CA ARG A 272 -4.44 28.51 10.58
C ARG A 272 -3.29 28.87 9.66
N ILE A 273 -3.06 28.05 8.65
CA ILE A 273 -2.00 28.22 7.66
C ILE A 273 -2.62 28.48 6.29
N THR A 274 -2.04 29.41 5.53
CA THR A 274 -2.45 29.73 4.15
C THR A 274 -1.86 28.75 3.14
N ALA A 275 -0.72 28.16 3.49
CA ALA A 275 -0.01 27.14 2.74
C ALA A 275 0.40 26.02 3.70
N THR A 276 0.38 24.78 3.24
CA THR A 276 0.57 23.60 4.08
C THR A 276 1.54 22.60 3.45
N THR A 277 2.00 21.65 4.28
CA THR A 277 2.75 20.47 3.88
C THR A 277 2.00 19.19 4.26
N SER A 278 2.01 18.21 3.37
CA SER A 278 1.41 16.90 3.57
C SER A 278 2.43 15.84 3.98
N TYR A 279 1.96 14.82 4.71
CA TYR A 279 2.79 13.78 5.31
C TYR A 279 2.16 12.42 5.06
N PHE A 280 2.91 11.50 4.46
CA PHE A 280 2.50 10.11 4.30
C PHE A 280 3.37 9.20 5.15
N VAL A 281 2.82 8.04 5.52
CA VAL A 281 3.62 6.92 6.02
C VAL A 281 3.37 5.72 5.13
N GLU A 282 4.41 5.27 4.43
CA GLU A 282 4.36 4.08 3.57
C GLU A 282 5.10 2.93 4.24
N VAL A 283 4.56 1.72 4.10
CA VAL A 283 5.21 0.48 4.58
C VAL A 283 5.29 -0.49 3.41
N TYR A 284 6.50 -0.99 3.14
CA TYR A 284 6.77 -1.89 2.03
C TYR A 284 6.84 -3.33 2.51
N THR A 285 5.89 -4.14 2.05
CA THR A 285 5.84 -5.58 2.33
C THR A 285 5.71 -6.36 1.03
N ARG A 286 6.11 -7.65 1.06
CA ARG A 286 6.04 -8.53 -0.10
C ARG A 286 4.62 -8.61 -0.68
N ASN A 287 4.52 -8.79 -1.99
CA ASN A 287 3.23 -8.97 -2.68
C ASN A 287 2.42 -10.17 -2.13
N ASP A 288 3.13 -11.25 -1.80
CA ASP A 288 2.59 -12.49 -1.24
C ASP A 288 2.44 -12.47 0.30
N SER A 289 2.82 -11.37 0.96
CA SER A 289 2.81 -11.26 2.43
C SER A 289 1.40 -11.49 2.96
N PRO A 290 1.12 -12.53 3.77
CA PRO A 290 -0.25 -12.85 4.20
C PRO A 290 -0.87 -11.81 5.13
N ALA A 291 -0.14 -10.76 5.50
CA ALA A 291 -0.42 -10.03 6.71
C ALA A 291 -1.15 -8.70 6.53
N PHE A 292 -2.01 -8.45 7.50
CA PHE A 292 -2.71 -7.20 7.72
C PHE A 292 -1.78 -6.20 8.45
N LEU A 293 -1.53 -5.03 7.87
CA LEU A 293 -0.81 -3.93 8.53
C LEU A 293 -1.73 -3.16 9.47
N PRO A 294 -1.29 -2.73 10.66
CA PRO A 294 -2.12 -2.05 11.66
C PRO A 294 -3.05 -0.97 11.08
N ALA A 295 -4.27 -0.92 11.61
CA ALA A 295 -5.15 0.22 11.42
C ALA A 295 -5.06 1.13 12.64
N TYR A 296 -5.12 2.43 12.39
CA TYR A 296 -5.12 3.47 13.40
C TYR A 296 -6.49 4.14 13.44
N ASP A 297 -6.84 4.75 14.56
CA ASP A 297 -8.17 5.36 14.77
C ASP A 297 -8.44 6.56 13.85
N ASP A 298 -7.40 7.13 13.24
CA ASP A 298 -7.49 8.26 12.31
C ASP A 298 -7.73 7.87 10.85
N GLN A 299 -8.03 6.60 10.59
CA GLN A 299 -8.37 6.07 9.28
C GLN A 299 -9.47 5.02 9.34
N GLN A 300 -10.15 4.82 8.22
CA GLN A 300 -11.09 3.71 8.04
C GLN A 300 -10.56 2.78 6.96
N VAL A 301 -10.72 1.47 7.16
CA VAL A 301 -10.16 0.45 6.27
C VAL A 301 -11.28 -0.48 5.81
N PHE A 302 -11.46 -0.55 4.50
CA PHE A 302 -12.43 -1.40 3.82
C PHE A 302 -11.70 -2.31 2.83
N TYR A 303 -12.34 -3.41 2.47
CA TYR A 303 -11.87 -4.28 1.40
C TYR A 303 -12.93 -4.42 0.32
N PHE A 304 -12.49 -4.52 -0.93
CA PHE A 304 -13.33 -4.92 -2.05
C PHE A 304 -12.86 -6.28 -2.57
N GLY A 305 -13.81 -7.18 -2.78
CA GLY A 305 -13.65 -8.42 -3.53
C GLY A 305 -14.44 -8.34 -4.84
N GLY A 306 -13.98 -9.08 -5.84
CA GLY A 306 -14.70 -9.21 -7.11
C GLY A 306 -15.89 -10.16 -7.00
N ASP A 307 -16.03 -11.04 -7.99
CA ASP A 307 -17.19 -11.90 -8.18
C ASP A 307 -17.27 -12.97 -7.09
N VAL A 308 -18.46 -13.09 -6.48
CA VAL A 308 -18.81 -14.07 -5.47
C VAL A 308 -20.06 -14.82 -5.92
N PHE A 309 -19.89 -16.11 -6.21
CA PHE A 309 -20.94 -17.03 -6.61
C PHE A 309 -20.74 -18.41 -5.95
N PRO A 310 -21.24 -18.62 -4.73
CA PRO A 310 -21.20 -19.91 -4.05
C PRO A 310 -22.34 -20.84 -4.51
N GLY A 311 -22.55 -20.95 -5.82
CA GLY A 311 -23.58 -21.80 -6.45
C GLY A 311 -22.98 -22.89 -7.32
N ARG A 312 -23.82 -23.58 -8.12
CA ARG A 312 -23.41 -24.64 -9.06
C ARG A 312 -22.42 -25.65 -8.46
N TRP A 313 -21.19 -25.74 -8.96
CA TRP A 313 -20.20 -26.73 -8.54
C TRP A 313 -19.56 -26.42 -7.19
N LEU A 314 -19.75 -25.20 -6.66
CA LEU A 314 -19.35 -24.82 -5.30
C LEU A 314 -20.38 -25.24 -4.24
N THR A 315 -21.65 -25.48 -4.60
CA THR A 315 -22.73 -25.82 -3.65
C THR A 315 -22.33 -27.02 -2.79
N ARG A 316 -22.01 -28.16 -3.41
CA ARG A 316 -21.72 -29.41 -2.69
C ARG A 316 -20.47 -29.32 -1.80
N PRO A 317 -19.32 -28.76 -2.25
CA PRO A 317 -18.18 -28.49 -1.36
C PRO A 317 -18.54 -27.63 -0.16
N LEU A 318 -19.35 -26.61 -0.37
CA LEU A 318 -19.69 -25.62 0.66
C LEU A 318 -20.81 -26.07 1.58
N GLU A 319 -21.47 -27.20 1.36
CA GLU A 319 -22.36 -27.85 2.36
C GLU A 319 -21.59 -28.25 3.62
N LYS A 320 -20.30 -28.60 3.49
CA LYS A 320 -19.44 -28.95 4.62
C LYS A 320 -19.02 -27.69 5.38
N SER A 321 -19.30 -27.64 6.68
CA SER A 321 -18.94 -26.50 7.54
C SER A 321 -17.43 -26.25 7.59
N GLU A 322 -16.62 -27.31 7.62
CA GLU A 322 -15.15 -27.22 7.63
C GLU A 322 -14.61 -26.46 6.41
N ASN A 323 -15.16 -26.73 5.23
CA ASN A 323 -14.80 -26.04 3.99
C ASN A 323 -15.18 -24.55 4.04
N ARG A 324 -16.35 -24.23 4.60
CA ARG A 324 -16.75 -22.82 4.81
C ARG A 324 -15.81 -22.12 5.79
N SER A 325 -15.45 -22.77 6.90
CA SER A 325 -14.51 -22.22 7.88
C SER A 325 -13.14 -21.97 7.26
N LYS A 326 -12.58 -22.94 6.52
CA LYS A 326 -11.31 -22.79 5.81
C LYS A 326 -11.33 -21.59 4.85
N LEU A 327 -12.40 -21.44 4.07
CA LEU A 327 -12.58 -20.29 3.17
C LEU A 327 -12.60 -18.96 3.95
N ILE A 328 -13.37 -18.91 5.04
CA ILE A 328 -13.48 -17.72 5.88
C ILE A 328 -12.12 -17.34 6.46
N GLU A 329 -11.38 -18.29 7.01
CA GLU A 329 -10.04 -18.07 7.58
C GLU A 329 -9.05 -17.55 6.53
N MET A 330 -9.04 -18.13 5.32
CA MET A 330 -8.16 -17.69 4.23
C MET A 330 -8.43 -16.23 3.86
N VAL A 331 -9.70 -15.83 3.68
CA VAL A 331 -10.03 -14.43 3.33
C VAL A 331 -9.81 -13.49 4.51
N GLN A 332 -10.18 -13.89 5.74
CA GLN A 332 -9.96 -13.08 6.94
C GLN A 332 -8.47 -12.86 7.23
N SER A 333 -7.59 -13.79 6.87
CA SER A 333 -6.14 -13.58 6.97
C SER A 333 -5.67 -12.38 6.13
N LEU A 334 -6.32 -12.16 4.98
CA LEU A 334 -6.03 -11.04 4.07
C LEU A 334 -6.68 -9.73 4.51
N THR A 335 -7.90 -9.78 5.06
CA THR A 335 -8.68 -8.58 5.41
C THR A 335 -8.55 -8.17 6.88
N GLY A 336 -7.99 -9.03 7.73
CA GLY A 336 -8.03 -8.89 9.18
C GLY A 336 -9.46 -8.83 9.73
N GLY A 337 -10.43 -9.44 9.03
CA GLY A 337 -11.85 -9.44 9.39
C GLY A 337 -12.57 -8.09 9.23
N ARG A 338 -12.02 -7.16 8.43
CA ARG A 338 -12.59 -5.83 8.19
C ARG A 338 -13.80 -5.85 7.24
N PRO A 339 -14.59 -4.76 7.21
CA PRO A 339 -15.72 -4.63 6.30
C PRO A 339 -15.34 -4.93 4.85
N LEU A 340 -16.02 -5.93 4.27
CA LEU A 340 -15.82 -6.39 2.90
C LEU A 340 -17.01 -6.00 2.01
N ILE A 341 -16.73 -5.48 0.83
CA ILE A 341 -17.70 -5.21 -0.24
C ILE A 341 -17.44 -6.24 -1.35
N VAL A 342 -18.47 -6.91 -1.86
CA VAL A 342 -18.31 -7.95 -2.91
C VAL A 342 -19.30 -7.76 -4.05
N ASN A 343 -18.97 -8.26 -5.24
CA ASN A 343 -19.94 -8.38 -6.34
C ASN A 343 -20.66 -9.75 -6.25
N LEU A 344 -21.93 -9.77 -5.85
CA LEU A 344 -22.68 -11.02 -5.67
C LEU A 344 -23.36 -11.41 -6.99
N GLU A 345 -22.83 -12.45 -7.63
CA GLU A 345 -23.20 -12.89 -8.97
C GLU A 345 -24.32 -13.94 -8.93
N GLY A 346 -25.52 -13.57 -8.46
CA GLY A 346 -26.67 -14.46 -8.48
C GLY A 346 -27.78 -14.13 -7.49
N ALA A 347 -28.82 -14.97 -7.46
CA ALA A 347 -29.96 -14.83 -6.55
C ALA A 347 -29.81 -15.74 -5.32
N LEU A 348 -29.94 -15.17 -4.12
CA LEU A 348 -30.04 -15.92 -2.87
C LEU A 348 -31.47 -16.45 -2.71
N LEU A 349 -31.61 -17.77 -2.77
CA LEU A 349 -32.91 -18.43 -2.77
C LEU A 349 -33.03 -19.45 -1.63
N PRO A 350 -34.26 -19.82 -1.22
CA PRO A 350 -34.49 -20.95 -0.34
C PRO A 350 -33.90 -22.27 -0.88
N GLU A 351 -33.52 -23.16 0.04
CA GLU A 351 -33.04 -24.50 -0.27
C GLU A 351 -34.02 -25.29 -1.15
N GLY A 352 -33.50 -26.21 -1.96
CA GLY A 352 -34.29 -27.23 -2.66
C GLY A 352 -34.97 -26.77 -3.95
N LEU A 353 -34.68 -25.58 -4.47
CA LEU A 353 -35.15 -25.18 -5.79
C LEU A 353 -34.43 -25.96 -6.89
N SER A 354 -35.19 -26.75 -7.65
CA SER A 354 -34.70 -27.40 -8.86
C SER A 354 -34.50 -26.35 -9.96
N ILE A 355 -33.24 -26.10 -10.32
CA ILE A 355 -32.89 -25.19 -11.41
C ILE A 355 -32.89 -26.00 -12.71
N SER A 356 -33.81 -25.68 -13.62
CA SER A 356 -33.94 -26.38 -14.91
C SER A 356 -32.97 -25.87 -15.99
N LYS A 357 -32.27 -24.76 -15.74
CA LYS A 357 -31.34 -24.11 -16.67
C LYS A 357 -29.97 -23.90 -16.02
N PRO A 358 -28.90 -24.55 -16.52
CA PRO A 358 -27.58 -24.50 -15.89
C PRO A 358 -26.92 -23.10 -15.89
N ASP A 359 -27.38 -22.19 -16.76
CA ASP A 359 -26.84 -20.83 -16.88
C ASP A 359 -27.43 -19.84 -15.85
N LEU A 360 -28.41 -20.26 -15.04
CA LEU A 360 -28.98 -19.40 -14.00
C LEU A 360 -28.15 -19.48 -12.73
N HIS A 361 -27.73 -18.32 -12.23
CA HIS A 361 -26.96 -18.22 -11.01
C HIS A 361 -27.87 -18.22 -9.78
N ALA A 362 -28.26 -19.43 -9.35
CA ALA A 362 -28.94 -19.63 -8.07
C ALA A 362 -27.95 -20.01 -6.98
N ILE A 363 -28.15 -19.40 -5.82
CA ILE A 363 -27.31 -19.57 -4.64
C ILE A 363 -28.21 -20.02 -3.50
N ASP A 364 -27.87 -21.14 -2.86
CA ASP A 364 -28.56 -21.58 -1.65
C ASP A 364 -28.21 -20.63 -0.49
N ARG A 365 -29.21 -19.93 0.05
CA ARG A 365 -29.01 -18.99 1.15
C ARG A 365 -28.48 -19.65 2.43
N ALA A 366 -28.79 -20.93 2.68
CA ALA A 366 -28.29 -21.63 3.86
C ALA A 366 -26.78 -21.87 3.80
N ILE A 367 -26.23 -21.98 2.58
CA ILE A 367 -24.79 -22.08 2.33
C ILE A 367 -24.14 -20.70 2.34
N ALA A 368 -24.74 -19.73 1.62
CA ALA A 368 -24.12 -18.41 1.43
C ALA A 368 -24.15 -17.54 2.69
N ALA A 369 -25.23 -17.55 3.49
CA ALA A 369 -25.38 -16.70 4.67
C ALA A 369 -24.20 -16.82 5.68
N PRO A 370 -23.77 -18.01 6.11
CA PRO A 370 -22.62 -18.14 7.02
C PRO A 370 -21.31 -17.69 6.38
N ILE A 371 -21.14 -17.86 5.05
CA ILE A 371 -19.96 -17.36 4.33
C ILE A 371 -19.96 -15.83 4.35
N LEU A 372 -21.03 -15.18 3.89
CA LEU A 372 -21.13 -13.73 3.82
C LEU A 372 -20.93 -13.06 5.20
N ARG A 373 -21.51 -13.64 6.26
CA ARG A 373 -21.29 -13.17 7.64
C ARG A 373 -19.85 -13.40 8.10
N GLY A 374 -19.30 -14.60 7.88
CA GLY A 374 -17.93 -14.94 8.27
C GLY A 374 -16.90 -14.06 7.58
N LEU A 375 -17.12 -13.70 6.33
CA LEU A 375 -16.27 -12.79 5.57
C LEU A 375 -16.42 -11.31 5.97
N ASN A 376 -17.33 -10.99 6.90
CA ASN A 376 -17.71 -9.63 7.27
C ASN A 376 -18.15 -8.78 6.06
N VAL A 377 -18.97 -9.36 5.18
CA VAL A 377 -19.54 -8.63 4.05
C VAL A 377 -20.54 -7.59 4.57
N VAL A 378 -20.28 -6.32 4.28
CA VAL A 378 -21.16 -5.20 4.67
C VAL A 378 -21.99 -4.66 3.50
N VAL A 379 -21.53 -4.87 2.27
CA VAL A 379 -22.25 -4.50 1.04
C VAL A 379 -22.11 -5.61 0.01
N ALA A 380 -23.23 -6.01 -0.58
CA ALA A 380 -23.28 -6.89 -1.75
C ALA A 380 -23.73 -6.08 -2.97
N GLY A 381 -22.83 -5.97 -3.96
CA GLY A 381 -23.12 -5.45 -5.28
C GLY A 381 -24.08 -6.38 -6.01
N LEU A 382 -25.22 -5.83 -6.43
CA LEU A 382 -26.24 -6.48 -7.25
C LEU A 382 -26.40 -5.74 -8.60
N ALA A 383 -25.43 -4.89 -8.95
CA ALA A 383 -25.40 -4.18 -10.21
C ALA A 383 -24.67 -5.02 -11.26
N ASN A 384 -25.14 -6.24 -11.51
CA ASN A 384 -24.53 -7.19 -12.45
C ASN A 384 -25.59 -7.93 -13.28
N ASN A 385 -25.14 -8.63 -14.31
CA ASN A 385 -26.00 -9.33 -15.26
C ASN A 385 -26.75 -10.55 -14.68
N HIS A 386 -26.30 -11.10 -13.54
CA HIS A 386 -26.87 -12.29 -12.91
C HIS A 386 -27.83 -12.02 -11.74
N SER A 387 -27.90 -10.79 -11.25
CA SER A 387 -28.78 -10.37 -10.16
C SER A 387 -30.29 -10.50 -10.49
N PHE A 388 -30.63 -10.72 -11.76
CA PHE A 388 -32.00 -10.80 -12.26
C PHE A 388 -32.35 -12.12 -12.94
N ASP A 389 -31.53 -13.16 -12.75
CA ASP A 389 -31.72 -14.49 -13.35
C ASP A 389 -33.07 -15.12 -12.99
N PHE A 390 -33.61 -14.77 -11.82
CA PHE A 390 -34.92 -15.20 -11.32
C PHE A 390 -35.95 -14.05 -11.30
N GLY A 391 -35.70 -13.01 -12.09
CA GLY A 391 -36.57 -11.85 -12.26
C GLY A 391 -36.78 -11.03 -10.98
N PRO A 392 -37.84 -10.19 -10.94
CA PRO A 392 -38.13 -9.32 -9.81
C PRO A 392 -38.28 -10.06 -8.47
N ASN A 393 -38.81 -11.28 -8.49
CA ASN A 393 -39.01 -12.09 -7.29
C ASN A 393 -37.69 -12.59 -6.70
N GLY A 394 -36.76 -13.06 -7.55
CA GLY A 394 -35.43 -13.46 -7.11
C GLY A 394 -34.62 -12.30 -6.52
N LEU A 395 -34.67 -11.13 -7.18
CA LEU A 395 -34.03 -9.92 -6.66
C LEU A 395 -34.64 -9.48 -5.32
N LYS A 396 -35.97 -9.52 -5.19
CA LYS A 396 -36.68 -9.21 -3.94
C LYS A 396 -36.32 -10.17 -2.82
N GLU A 397 -36.24 -11.47 -3.09
CA GLU A 397 -35.84 -12.46 -2.08
C GLU A 397 -34.39 -12.23 -1.66
N THR A 398 -33.49 -12.00 -2.61
CA THR A 398 -32.06 -11.72 -2.38
C THR A 398 -31.87 -10.49 -1.50
N THR A 399 -32.50 -9.36 -1.86
CA THR A 399 -32.41 -8.11 -1.09
C THR A 399 -33.02 -8.26 0.32
N SER A 400 -34.09 -9.05 0.46
CA SER A 400 -34.70 -9.35 1.77
C SER A 400 -33.78 -10.19 2.65
N GLU A 401 -33.11 -11.19 2.07
CA GLU A 401 -32.12 -12.01 2.78
C GLU A 401 -30.90 -11.19 3.19
N LEU A 402 -30.31 -10.42 2.28
CA LEU A 402 -29.17 -9.55 2.60
C LEU A 402 -29.50 -8.60 3.76
N ARG A 403 -30.70 -8.01 3.76
CA ARG A 403 -31.17 -7.17 4.88
C ARG A 403 -31.29 -7.96 6.20
N ARG A 404 -31.76 -9.21 6.17
CA ARG A 404 -31.78 -10.10 7.37
C ARG A 404 -30.36 -10.41 7.88
N LEU A 405 -29.37 -10.43 6.99
CA LEU A 405 -27.96 -10.61 7.34
C LEU A 405 -27.29 -9.31 7.82
N GLY A 406 -27.95 -8.15 7.71
CA GLY A 406 -27.35 -6.85 8.02
C GLY A 406 -26.47 -6.30 6.88
N ILE A 407 -26.61 -6.85 5.67
CA ILE A 407 -25.80 -6.50 4.50
C ILE A 407 -26.58 -5.54 3.62
N GLN A 408 -25.97 -4.41 3.25
CA GLN A 408 -26.58 -3.46 2.32
C GLN A 408 -26.53 -4.01 0.90
N SER A 409 -27.62 -3.89 0.15
CA SER A 409 -27.69 -4.31 -1.25
C SER A 409 -27.50 -3.11 -2.17
N ALA A 410 -26.50 -3.18 -3.05
CA ALA A 410 -26.19 -2.11 -4.01
C ALA A 410 -26.68 -2.52 -5.41
N GLN A 411 -27.94 -2.19 -5.70
CA GLN A 411 -28.55 -2.40 -7.01
C GLN A 411 -28.06 -1.37 -8.04
N HIS A 412 -28.37 -1.60 -9.33
CA HIS A 412 -28.02 -0.69 -10.41
C HIS A 412 -28.41 0.77 -10.10
N MET A 413 -27.45 1.68 -10.21
CA MET A 413 -27.55 3.12 -9.95
C MET A 413 -27.90 3.53 -8.51
N SER A 414 -28.00 2.58 -7.57
CA SER A 414 -28.19 2.90 -6.16
C SER A 414 -26.89 3.42 -5.53
N VAL A 415 -27.04 4.26 -4.50
CA VAL A 415 -25.92 4.75 -3.69
C VAL A 415 -26.01 4.12 -2.32
N VAL A 416 -24.88 3.56 -1.88
CA VAL A 416 -24.68 3.10 -0.51
C VAL A 416 -23.77 4.11 0.21
N ASP A 417 -24.19 4.60 1.36
CA ASP A 417 -23.39 5.49 2.20
C ASP A 417 -22.70 4.66 3.29
N LEU A 418 -21.36 4.65 3.28
CA LEU A 418 -20.53 3.96 4.27
C LEU A 418 -19.91 4.94 5.28
N GLY A 419 -20.35 6.21 5.30
CA GLY A 419 -19.86 7.28 6.17
C GLY A 419 -18.49 7.85 5.75
N ALA A 420 -17.52 6.97 5.48
CA ALA A 420 -16.20 7.37 4.98
C ALA A 420 -16.24 7.83 3.52
N PHE A 421 -17.05 7.15 2.72
CA PHE A 421 -17.26 7.36 1.28
C PHE A 421 -18.68 6.95 0.91
N ARG A 422 -19.11 7.36 -0.28
CA ARG A 422 -20.32 6.84 -0.94
C ARG A 422 -19.92 5.94 -2.10
N MET A 423 -20.69 4.89 -2.31
CA MET A 423 -20.49 3.95 -3.40
C MET A 423 -21.72 3.95 -4.31
N VAL A 424 -21.52 4.16 -5.61
CA VAL A 424 -22.54 3.89 -6.63
C VAL A 424 -22.24 2.55 -7.29
N ALA A 425 -23.25 1.68 -7.40
CA ALA A 425 -23.11 0.41 -8.12
C ALA A 425 -23.67 0.55 -9.54
N ILE A 426 -22.89 0.20 -10.57
CA ILE A 426 -23.28 0.41 -11.97
C ILE A 426 -23.05 -0.87 -12.79
N ASN A 427 -24.07 -1.25 -13.56
CA ASN A 427 -24.00 -2.38 -14.47
C ASN A 427 -23.83 -1.83 -15.88
N PHE A 428 -22.77 -2.20 -16.60
CA PHE A 428 -22.60 -1.88 -18.03
C PHE A 428 -22.83 -3.08 -18.93
N ILE A 429 -23.05 -4.27 -18.37
CA ILE A 429 -23.26 -5.50 -19.12
C ILE A 429 -24.74 -5.76 -19.32
N ARG A 430 -25.12 -5.94 -20.59
CA ARG A 430 -26.47 -6.38 -20.93
C ARG A 430 -26.65 -7.82 -20.49
N GLY A 431 -27.67 -8.08 -19.68
CA GLY A 431 -28.03 -9.44 -19.27
C GLY A 431 -28.29 -10.37 -20.46
N ARG A 432 -27.81 -11.61 -20.37
CA ARG A 432 -28.14 -12.69 -21.34
C ARG A 432 -29.42 -13.45 -20.96
N THR A 433 -30.02 -13.14 -19.80
CA THR A 433 -31.17 -13.88 -19.25
C THR A 433 -32.52 -13.33 -19.70
N VAL A 434 -33.56 -14.16 -19.51
CA VAL A 434 -34.91 -14.01 -20.07
C VAL A 434 -35.63 -12.71 -19.63
N ALA A 435 -35.16 -12.04 -18.57
CA ALA A 435 -35.85 -10.91 -17.94
C ALA A 435 -35.14 -9.55 -18.05
N GLY A 436 -33.90 -9.49 -18.56
CA GLY A 436 -33.14 -8.24 -18.81
C GLY A 436 -32.98 -7.32 -17.59
N TYR A 437 -31.85 -7.40 -16.88
CA TYR A 437 -31.54 -6.44 -15.81
C TYR A 437 -31.15 -5.07 -16.37
N PRO A 438 -31.43 -3.94 -15.66
CA PRO A 438 -30.98 -2.62 -16.08
C PRO A 438 -29.46 -2.57 -16.28
N PHE A 439 -29.05 -1.84 -17.32
CA PHE A 439 -27.67 -1.53 -17.64
C PHE A 439 -27.57 -0.05 -17.99
N ALA A 440 -26.40 0.53 -17.75
CA ALA A 440 -26.18 1.96 -17.84
C ALA A 440 -26.14 2.43 -19.30
N GLY A 441 -26.83 3.53 -19.56
CA GLY A 441 -26.63 4.39 -20.73
C GLY A 441 -26.15 5.78 -20.33
N ILE A 442 -26.05 6.66 -21.33
CA ILE A 442 -25.62 8.06 -21.13
C ILE A 442 -26.50 8.80 -20.11
N ASN A 443 -27.81 8.54 -20.11
CA ASN A 443 -28.75 9.19 -19.18
C ASN A 443 -28.48 8.81 -17.72
N ASP A 444 -27.96 7.62 -17.44
CA ASP A 444 -27.63 7.19 -16.09
C ASP A 444 -26.39 7.93 -15.58
N ILE A 445 -25.37 8.09 -16.43
CA ILE A 445 -24.18 8.89 -16.12
C ILE A 445 -24.58 10.36 -15.87
N GLN A 446 -25.45 10.94 -16.69
CA GLN A 446 -25.94 12.31 -16.46
C GLN A 446 -26.70 12.46 -15.14
N GLN A 447 -27.42 11.43 -14.70
CA GLN A 447 -28.05 11.44 -13.38
C GLN A 447 -27.04 11.34 -12.24
N LEU A 448 -25.96 10.57 -12.43
CA LEU A 448 -24.86 10.47 -11.48
C LEU A 448 -24.21 11.84 -11.24
N CYS A 449 -23.96 12.60 -12.30
CA CYS A 449 -23.37 13.95 -12.25
C CYS A 449 -24.19 14.97 -11.42
N ARG A 450 -25.45 14.68 -11.10
CA ARG A 450 -26.30 15.55 -10.26
C ARG A 450 -26.18 15.23 -8.76
N ARG A 451 -25.37 14.23 -8.39
CA ARG A 451 -25.24 13.77 -7.00
C ARG A 451 -24.11 14.48 -6.27
N PRO A 452 -24.19 14.60 -4.92
CA PRO A 452 -23.09 15.15 -4.15
C PRO A 452 -21.89 14.20 -4.15
N THR A 453 -20.70 14.77 -4.33
CA THR A 453 -19.40 14.08 -4.44
C THR A 453 -18.62 14.06 -3.12
N SER A 454 -19.20 14.63 -2.05
CA SER A 454 -18.66 14.61 -0.69
C SER A 454 -19.61 13.88 0.27
N PRO A 455 -19.13 12.91 1.09
CA PRO A 455 -17.77 12.32 1.08
C PRO A 455 -17.44 11.66 -0.28
N PRO A 456 -16.17 11.27 -0.53
CA PRO A 456 -15.72 10.80 -1.86
C PRO A 456 -16.66 9.77 -2.47
N LEU A 457 -16.87 9.87 -3.78
CA LEU A 457 -17.73 8.97 -4.53
C LEU A 457 -16.89 7.92 -5.26
N ILE A 458 -17.20 6.65 -4.98
CA ILE A 458 -16.56 5.48 -5.59
C ILE A 458 -17.59 4.81 -6.51
N ALA A 459 -17.18 4.41 -7.70
CA ALA A 459 -18.01 3.58 -8.58
C ALA A 459 -17.56 2.11 -8.48
N PHE A 460 -18.49 1.23 -8.09
CA PHE A 460 -18.31 -0.21 -8.18
C PHE A 460 -19.06 -0.71 -9.42
N VAL A 461 -18.31 -1.09 -10.44
CA VAL A 461 -18.82 -1.29 -11.79
C VAL A 461 -18.71 -2.75 -12.22
N HIS A 462 -19.72 -3.22 -12.94
CA HIS A 462 -19.72 -4.53 -13.58
C HIS A 462 -19.65 -4.31 -15.09
N TRP A 463 -18.50 -4.61 -15.70
CA TRP A 463 -18.17 -4.22 -17.07
C TRP A 463 -17.05 -5.07 -17.69
N GLY A 464 -16.64 -4.76 -18.92
CA GLY A 464 -15.56 -5.47 -19.60
C GLY A 464 -16.00 -6.74 -20.28
N GLU A 465 -15.08 -7.34 -21.04
CA GLU A 465 -15.27 -8.66 -21.64
C GLU A 465 -14.71 -9.74 -20.71
N GLU A 466 -15.33 -10.91 -20.69
CA GLU A 466 -14.83 -12.06 -19.92
C GLU A 466 -13.38 -12.39 -20.33
N TYR A 467 -12.56 -12.75 -19.35
CA TYR A 467 -11.14 -13.11 -19.48
C TYR A 467 -10.24 -11.99 -20.00
N THR A 468 -10.60 -10.74 -19.69
CA THR A 468 -9.74 -9.56 -19.92
C THR A 468 -9.31 -8.93 -18.59
N SER A 469 -8.11 -8.34 -18.57
CA SER A 469 -7.50 -7.73 -17.37
C SER A 469 -7.00 -6.30 -17.56
N GLY A 470 -6.98 -5.80 -18.81
CA GLY A 470 -6.62 -4.42 -19.15
C GLY A 470 -7.82 -3.59 -19.56
N LEU A 471 -7.75 -2.28 -19.32
CA LEU A 471 -8.82 -1.31 -19.62
C LEU A 471 -8.85 -0.96 -21.11
N PRO A 472 -9.86 -1.37 -21.89
CA PRO A 472 -10.00 -1.00 -23.31
C PRO A 472 -10.31 0.49 -23.48
N SER A 473 -10.05 1.03 -24.68
CA SER A 473 -10.26 2.46 -24.99
C SER A 473 -11.70 2.93 -24.77
N ASP A 474 -12.69 2.09 -25.05
CA ASP A 474 -14.10 2.47 -24.84
C ASP A 474 -14.45 2.58 -23.35
N LEU A 475 -13.85 1.74 -22.51
CA LEU A 475 -14.01 1.82 -21.06
C LEU A 475 -13.19 2.95 -20.43
N MET A 476 -12.10 3.38 -21.09
CA MET A 476 -11.41 4.63 -20.74
C MET A 476 -12.36 5.83 -20.83
N ARG A 477 -13.13 5.95 -21.92
CA ARG A 477 -14.12 7.04 -22.09
C ARG A 477 -15.24 6.99 -21.06
N ILE A 478 -15.64 5.80 -20.64
CA ILE A 478 -16.63 5.65 -19.55
C ILE A 478 -16.00 6.08 -18.22
N SER A 479 -14.75 5.72 -17.97
CA SER A 479 -14.02 6.13 -16.77
C SER A 479 -13.88 7.65 -16.68
N GLU A 480 -13.57 8.30 -17.81
CA GLU A 480 -13.59 9.76 -18.00
C GLU A 480 -14.96 10.36 -17.64
N ALA A 481 -16.04 9.83 -18.23
CA ALA A 481 -17.37 10.36 -17.97
C ALA A 481 -17.83 10.18 -16.51
N LEU A 482 -17.40 9.11 -15.83
CA LEU A 482 -17.63 8.93 -14.40
C LEU A 482 -16.81 9.92 -13.58
N HIS A 483 -15.56 10.18 -13.98
CA HIS A 483 -14.70 11.17 -13.34
C HIS A 483 -15.30 12.58 -13.41
N ASP A 484 -15.84 12.97 -14.58
CA ASP A 484 -16.51 14.25 -14.77
C ASP A 484 -17.71 14.43 -13.83
N CYS A 485 -18.33 13.33 -13.39
CA CYS A 485 -19.38 13.31 -12.37
C CYS A 485 -18.85 13.32 -10.92
N GLY A 486 -17.53 13.44 -10.72
CA GLY A 486 -16.85 13.47 -9.43
C GLY A 486 -16.57 12.11 -8.81
N VAL A 487 -16.53 11.03 -9.60
CA VAL A 487 -16.00 9.75 -9.16
C VAL A 487 -14.48 9.82 -9.06
N SER A 488 -13.94 9.44 -7.90
CA SER A 488 -12.50 9.49 -7.61
C SER A 488 -11.81 8.12 -7.68
N LEU A 489 -12.58 7.04 -7.57
CA LEU A 489 -12.10 5.66 -7.68
C LEU A 489 -13.14 4.80 -8.40
N ILE A 490 -12.71 4.06 -9.42
CA ILE A 490 -13.52 3.06 -10.11
C ILE A 490 -12.96 1.68 -9.81
N ILE A 491 -13.81 0.78 -9.34
CA ILE A 491 -13.47 -0.61 -9.03
C ILE A 491 -14.36 -1.49 -9.89
N GLY A 492 -13.76 -2.28 -10.78
CA GLY A 492 -14.49 -3.17 -11.67
C GLY A 492 -14.55 -4.62 -11.18
N ALA A 493 -15.56 -5.33 -11.67
CA ALA A 493 -15.76 -6.77 -11.54
C ALA A 493 -16.19 -7.37 -12.91
N HIS A 494 -16.78 -8.57 -12.95
CA HIS A 494 -17.27 -9.30 -14.15
C HIS A 494 -16.24 -10.07 -14.96
N SER A 495 -15.07 -9.50 -15.28
CA SER A 495 -14.19 -10.11 -16.30
C SER A 495 -13.63 -11.49 -15.91
N HIS A 496 -13.88 -11.96 -14.69
CA HIS A 496 -13.31 -13.18 -14.08
C HIS A 496 -11.78 -13.22 -14.01
N GLN A 497 -11.11 -12.15 -14.45
CA GLN A 497 -9.67 -12.01 -14.47
C GLN A 497 -9.27 -10.67 -13.82
N ALA A 498 -8.66 -10.75 -12.65
CA ALA A 498 -8.19 -9.56 -11.96
C ALA A 498 -7.11 -8.81 -12.78
N SER A 499 -7.12 -7.48 -12.67
CA SER A 499 -6.07 -6.59 -13.16
C SER A 499 -4.72 -6.88 -12.49
N ALA A 500 -3.63 -6.58 -13.19
CA ALA A 500 -2.28 -6.73 -12.62
C ALA A 500 -2.05 -5.77 -11.45
N HIS A 501 -2.49 -4.52 -11.61
CA HIS A 501 -2.41 -3.44 -10.63
C HIS A 501 -3.51 -2.41 -10.91
N PRO A 502 -3.82 -1.51 -9.97
CA PRO A 502 -4.57 -0.30 -10.25
C PRO A 502 -3.83 0.54 -11.30
N VAL A 503 -4.56 1.37 -12.04
CA VAL A 503 -3.99 2.32 -13.00
C VAL A 503 -4.51 3.71 -12.64
N SER A 504 -3.63 4.71 -12.62
CA SER A 504 -4.05 6.10 -12.52
C SER A 504 -4.13 6.72 -13.92
N VAL A 505 -5.20 7.49 -14.18
CA VAL A 505 -5.40 8.19 -15.45
C VAL A 505 -5.68 9.67 -15.18
N HIS A 506 -5.62 10.49 -16.24
CA HIS A 506 -5.67 11.97 -16.13
C HIS A 506 -4.65 12.55 -15.15
N ALA A 507 -3.37 12.23 -15.34
CA ALA A 507 -2.28 12.71 -14.49
C ALA A 507 -2.51 12.43 -12.99
N GLY A 508 -3.03 11.24 -12.67
CA GLY A 508 -3.25 10.79 -11.30
C GLY A 508 -4.61 11.14 -10.71
N GLN A 509 -5.48 11.89 -11.41
CA GLN A 509 -6.72 12.42 -10.81
C GLN A 509 -7.78 11.35 -10.51
N ILE A 510 -7.77 10.25 -11.25
CA ILE A 510 -8.65 9.11 -11.00
C ILE A 510 -7.87 7.82 -11.04
N GLN A 511 -8.21 6.92 -10.12
CA GLN A 511 -7.72 5.57 -10.10
C GLN A 511 -8.78 4.60 -10.62
N VAL A 512 -8.35 3.67 -11.46
CA VAL A 512 -9.17 2.61 -12.03
C VAL A 512 -8.54 1.27 -11.70
N VAL A 513 -9.29 0.44 -10.97
CA VAL A 513 -9.05 -1.00 -10.90
C VAL A 513 -9.99 -1.63 -11.91
N PHE A 514 -9.47 -2.02 -13.07
CA PHE A 514 -10.33 -2.47 -14.17
C PHE A 514 -11.16 -3.70 -13.80
N SER A 515 -10.58 -4.68 -13.11
CA SER A 515 -11.32 -5.83 -12.59
C SER A 515 -10.65 -6.43 -11.36
N LEU A 516 -11.45 -6.84 -10.39
CA LEU A 516 -11.03 -7.68 -9.26
C LEU A 516 -11.16 -9.19 -9.55
N GLY A 517 -11.73 -9.57 -10.70
CA GLY A 517 -11.95 -10.96 -11.09
C GLY A 517 -12.74 -11.76 -10.05
N ASN A 518 -12.41 -13.05 -9.87
CA ASN A 518 -13.17 -13.94 -9.00
C ASN A 518 -12.63 -13.93 -7.56
N LEU A 519 -13.45 -13.48 -6.60
CA LEU A 519 -13.17 -13.77 -5.19
C LEU A 519 -13.56 -15.22 -4.87
N LEU A 520 -14.79 -15.64 -5.20
CA LEU A 520 -15.26 -17.01 -5.00
C LEU A 520 -16.13 -17.41 -6.18
N PHE A 521 -15.64 -18.29 -7.04
CA PHE A 521 -16.35 -18.72 -8.25
C PHE A 521 -15.88 -20.12 -8.65
N ASP A 522 -16.70 -20.89 -9.36
CA ASP A 522 -16.48 -22.30 -9.72
C ASP A 522 -15.72 -22.49 -11.05
N GLN A 523 -14.80 -21.58 -11.35
CA GLN A 523 -13.98 -21.60 -12.57
C GLN A 523 -12.53 -22.03 -12.28
N ARG A 524 -11.95 -22.84 -13.17
CA ARG A 524 -10.56 -23.34 -13.04
C ARG A 524 -9.61 -22.91 -14.15
N SER A 525 -10.10 -22.22 -15.17
CA SER A 525 -9.28 -21.78 -16.30
C SER A 525 -8.06 -20.97 -15.83
N SER A 526 -6.91 -21.18 -16.47
CA SER A 526 -5.68 -20.40 -16.20
C SER A 526 -5.83 -18.92 -16.52
N LEU A 527 -6.88 -18.54 -17.26
CA LEU A 527 -7.22 -17.15 -17.54
C LEU A 527 -7.95 -16.50 -16.36
N THR A 528 -8.51 -17.27 -15.44
CA THR A 528 -9.26 -16.73 -14.29
C THR A 528 -8.34 -16.40 -13.15
N SER A 529 -8.64 -15.31 -12.44
CA SER A 529 -7.86 -14.90 -11.28
C SER A 529 -8.68 -13.97 -10.40
N GLY A 530 -8.36 -13.97 -9.11
CA GLY A 530 -8.97 -13.09 -8.13
C GLY A 530 -8.00 -12.05 -7.59
N ALA A 531 -8.56 -10.95 -7.11
CA ALA A 531 -7.86 -10.01 -6.26
C ALA A 531 -8.78 -9.43 -5.19
N ILE A 532 -8.15 -8.93 -4.14
CA ILE A 532 -8.77 -8.08 -3.13
C ILE A 532 -8.11 -6.70 -3.20
N LEU A 533 -8.90 -5.66 -3.04
CA LEU A 533 -8.42 -4.28 -2.92
C LEU A 533 -8.63 -3.79 -1.50
N GLU A 534 -7.53 -3.50 -0.80
CA GLU A 534 -7.56 -2.72 0.44
C GLU A 534 -7.79 -1.25 0.11
N LEU A 535 -8.74 -0.61 0.79
CA LEU A 535 -9.02 0.81 0.70
C LEU A 535 -8.88 1.43 2.09
N ARG A 536 -7.93 2.37 2.23
CA ARG A 536 -7.76 3.21 3.42
C ARG A 536 -8.23 4.62 3.13
N ILE A 537 -9.07 5.15 4.00
CA ILE A 537 -9.62 6.50 3.90
C ILE A 537 -9.15 7.29 5.11
N PHE A 538 -8.50 8.42 4.86
CA PHE A 538 -7.93 9.26 5.90
C PHE A 538 -8.86 10.42 6.25
N LYS A 539 -8.55 11.14 7.32
CA LYS A 539 -9.34 12.27 7.82
C LYS A 539 -9.53 13.38 6.79
N GLN A 540 -8.55 13.57 5.90
CA GLN A 540 -8.60 14.52 4.79
C GLN A 540 -9.50 14.07 3.63
N ARG A 541 -10.14 12.89 3.73
CA ARG A 541 -10.94 12.24 2.68
C ARG A 541 -10.15 11.79 1.45
N THR A 542 -8.83 11.83 1.53
CA THR A 542 -7.94 11.13 0.62
C THR A 542 -8.05 9.62 0.82
N MET A 543 -7.76 8.88 -0.23
CA MET A 543 -7.91 7.43 -0.33
C MET A 543 -6.61 6.81 -0.82
N ALA A 544 -6.13 5.80 -0.10
CA ALA A 544 -5.03 4.96 -0.54
C ALA A 544 -5.54 3.54 -0.79
N THR A 545 -5.03 2.91 -1.84
CA THR A 545 -5.41 1.54 -2.19
C THR A 545 -4.21 0.62 -2.29
N ARG A 546 -4.39 -0.64 -1.92
CA ARG A 546 -3.45 -1.71 -2.25
C ARG A 546 -4.19 -2.92 -2.80
N MET A 547 -3.90 -3.29 -4.04
CA MET A 547 -4.45 -4.48 -4.67
C MET A 547 -3.54 -5.67 -4.40
N ARG A 548 -4.15 -6.82 -4.09
CA ARG A 548 -3.43 -8.07 -3.83
C ARG A 548 -4.13 -9.22 -4.55
N ARG A 549 -3.34 -10.04 -5.25
CA ARG A 549 -3.86 -11.28 -5.86
C ARG A 549 -4.29 -12.24 -4.76
N VAL A 550 -5.38 -12.97 -5.01
CA VAL A 550 -5.82 -14.06 -4.13
C VAL A 550 -5.72 -15.40 -4.85
N LEU A 551 -5.60 -16.45 -4.05
CA LEU A 551 -5.67 -17.82 -4.57
C LEU A 551 -7.05 -18.07 -5.19
N ASN A 552 -7.10 -18.97 -6.16
CA ASN A 552 -8.38 -19.50 -6.62
C ASN A 552 -8.95 -20.41 -5.54
N PHE A 553 -9.89 -19.90 -4.73
CA PHE A 553 -10.44 -20.66 -3.61
C PHE A 553 -11.22 -21.91 -4.04
N PHE A 554 -11.69 -22.01 -5.28
CA PHE A 554 -12.31 -23.24 -5.75
C PHE A 554 -11.29 -24.37 -5.88
N ASN A 555 -10.08 -24.06 -6.35
CA ASN A 555 -8.96 -25.03 -6.33
C ASN A 555 -8.56 -25.41 -4.89
N GLU A 556 -8.61 -24.48 -3.95
CA GLU A 556 -8.31 -24.76 -2.53
C GLU A 556 -9.35 -25.65 -1.82
N LEU A 557 -10.58 -25.63 -2.32
CA LEU A 557 -11.69 -26.43 -1.81
C LEU A 557 -11.80 -27.81 -2.48
N ASP A 558 -11.28 -27.95 -3.70
CA ASP A 558 -11.12 -29.24 -4.39
C ASP A 558 -9.77 -29.34 -5.12
N PRO A 559 -8.68 -29.60 -4.35
CA PRO A 559 -7.32 -29.67 -4.88
C PRO A 559 -7.10 -30.83 -5.86
N SER A 560 -7.93 -31.89 -5.77
CA SER A 560 -7.82 -33.06 -6.65
C SER A 560 -8.40 -32.82 -8.04
N GLY A 561 -9.14 -31.72 -8.25
CA GLY A 561 -9.85 -31.48 -9.51
C GLY A 561 -10.98 -32.47 -9.77
N SER A 562 -11.51 -33.11 -8.73
CA SER A 562 -12.54 -34.14 -8.82
C SER A 562 -13.93 -33.58 -9.14
N ILE A 563 -14.13 -32.29 -8.89
CA ILE A 563 -15.39 -31.58 -9.11
C ILE A 563 -15.30 -30.85 -10.44
N ALA A 564 -16.32 -31.06 -11.27
CA ALA A 564 -16.49 -30.36 -12.53
C ALA A 564 -16.45 -28.83 -12.32
N ALA A 565 -16.01 -28.11 -13.34
CA ALA A 565 -15.82 -26.67 -13.32
C ALA A 565 -16.39 -26.06 -14.60
N GLN A 566 -16.68 -24.76 -14.55
CA GLN A 566 -16.77 -23.95 -15.76
C GLN A 566 -15.35 -23.62 -16.26
#